data_AF-A0A258JVW7-F1
#
_entry.id   AF-A0A258JVW7-F1
#
_cell.length_a   1.000
_cell.length_b   1.000
_cell.length_c   1.000
_cell.angle_alpha   90.00
_cell.angle_beta   90.00
_cell.angle_gamma   90.00
#
_symmetry.space_group_name_H-M   'P 1'
#
loop_
_entity.id
_entity.type
_entity.pdbx_description
1 polymer ?
#
loop_
_entity_poly.entity_id
_entity_poly.type
_entity_poly.pdbx_seq_one_letter_code
_entity_poly.pdbx_strand_id
1 'polypeptide(L)'
;MLREARETLQHLQDENQNHPDLADRASSETDRSIELRARDRQRKLIAKSDSALQRIEDGSYGFCEDTGEPISLKRLEARPIATLSVEAQERHERRERVYRDD
;
A
#
# COMPACT_ATOMS: atom_id res chain seq x y z
N MET A 1 -15.23 -0.83 3.05
CA MET A 1 -15.01 0.09 1.90
C MET A 1 -15.83 1.39 1.95
N LEU A 2 -17.10 1.45 1.50
CA LEU A 2 -17.85 2.73 1.46
C LEU A 2 -18.16 3.31 2.85
N ARG A 3 -18.30 2.45 3.86
CA ARG A 3 -18.59 2.85 5.25
C ARG A 3 -17.36 3.48 5.93
N GLU A 4 -16.23 2.78 5.90
CA GLU A 4 -14.95 3.30 6.41
C GLU A 4 -14.54 4.58 5.68
N ALA A 5 -14.75 4.66 4.36
CA ALA A 5 -14.49 5.87 3.60
C ALA A 5 -15.36 7.06 4.05
N ARG A 6 -16.62 6.82 4.46
CA ARG A 6 -17.50 7.84 5.03
C ARG A 6 -17.10 8.21 6.44
N GLU A 7 -16.74 7.24 7.27
CA GLU A 7 -16.28 7.47 8.64
C GLU A 7 -15.00 8.32 8.65
N THR A 8 -14.02 8.05 7.78
CA THR A 8 -12.84 8.91 7.62
C THR A 8 -13.22 10.32 7.17
N LEU A 9 -14.14 10.46 6.21
CA LEU A 9 -14.57 11.78 5.75
C LEU A 9 -15.26 12.59 6.86
N GLN A 10 -16.02 11.91 7.71
CA GLN A 10 -16.69 12.52 8.85
C GLN A 10 -15.69 12.92 9.94
N HIS A 11 -14.74 12.04 10.28
CA HIS A 11 -13.66 12.35 11.23
C HIS A 11 -12.83 13.56 10.79
N LEU A 12 -12.45 13.60 9.51
CA LEU A 12 -11.71 14.71 8.90
C LEU A 12 -12.51 16.02 8.80
N GLN A 13 -13.85 15.95 8.80
CA GLN A 13 -14.71 17.12 8.82
C GLN A 13 -14.84 17.67 10.25
N ASP A 14 -14.96 16.79 11.23
CA ASP A 14 -15.11 17.14 12.65
C ASP A 14 -13.84 17.80 13.21
N GLU A 15 -12.64 17.33 12.82
CA GLU A 15 -11.36 17.94 13.20
C GLU A 15 -11.20 19.39 12.70
N ASN A 16 -11.80 19.72 11.55
CA ASN A 16 -11.67 21.05 10.93
C ASN A 16 -12.53 22.12 11.63
N GLN A 17 -13.52 21.72 12.43
CA GLN A 17 -14.51 22.68 12.93
C GLN A 17 -14.03 23.56 14.10
N ASN A 18 -12.91 23.26 14.78
CA ASN A 18 -12.49 24.01 15.98
C ASN A 18 -10.97 24.06 16.20
N HIS A 19 -10.24 24.90 15.42
CA HIS A 19 -8.86 25.26 15.78
C HIS A 19 -8.80 26.69 16.36
N PRO A 20 -8.40 26.85 17.64
CA PRO A 20 -8.42 28.15 18.30
C PRO A 20 -7.32 29.11 17.82
N ASP A 21 -6.20 28.61 17.27
CA ASP A 21 -5.16 29.45 16.66
C ASP A 21 -4.56 28.93 15.34
N LEU A 22 -3.69 29.73 14.72
CA LEU A 22 -3.05 29.43 13.42
C LEU A 22 -2.02 28.29 13.50
N ALA A 23 -1.36 28.10 14.64
CA ALA A 23 -0.37 27.04 14.83
C ALA A 23 -1.06 25.68 14.99
N ASP A 24 -2.18 25.64 15.71
CA ASP A 24 -3.05 24.47 15.85
C ASP A 24 -3.60 24.04 14.50
N ARG A 25 -4.04 25.01 13.69
CA ARG A 25 -4.53 24.75 12.33
C ARG A 25 -3.44 24.17 11.43
N ALA A 26 -2.23 24.74 11.44
CA ALA A 26 -1.12 24.25 10.63
C ALA A 26 -0.72 22.82 11.01
N SER A 27 -0.76 22.49 12.31
CA SER A 27 -0.47 21.14 12.81
C SER A 27 -1.53 20.13 12.35
N SER A 28 -2.82 20.47 12.51
CA SER A 28 -3.93 19.62 12.06
C SER A 28 -3.96 19.37 10.55
N GLU A 29 -3.68 20.40 9.74
CA GLU A 29 -3.57 20.22 8.28
C GLU A 29 -2.43 19.26 7.91
N THR A 30 -1.32 19.28 8.66
CA THR A 30 -0.20 18.36 8.47
C THR A 30 -0.59 16.93 8.85
N ASP A 31 -1.19 16.73 10.01
CA ASP A 31 -1.63 15.42 10.50
C ASP A 31 -2.64 14.78 9.55
N ARG A 32 -3.61 15.56 9.08
CA ARG A 32 -4.57 15.16 8.04
C ARG A 32 -3.89 14.72 6.76
N SER A 33 -2.85 15.44 6.31
CA SER A 33 -2.11 15.07 5.10
C SER A 33 -1.42 13.72 5.25
N ILE A 34 -0.92 13.41 6.45
CA ILE A 34 -0.28 12.14 6.78
C ILE A 34 -1.33 11.02 6.81
N GLU A 35 -2.47 11.26 7.45
CA GLU A 35 -3.57 10.29 7.54
C GLU A 35 -4.10 9.93 6.14
N LEU A 36 -4.37 10.91 5.29
CA LEU A 36 -4.83 10.68 3.92
C LEU A 36 -3.83 9.83 3.12
N ARG A 37 -2.53 10.07 3.28
CA ARG A 37 -1.48 9.25 2.65
C ARG A 37 -1.45 7.83 3.21
N ALA A 38 -1.61 7.66 4.53
CA ALA A 38 -1.68 6.34 5.16
C ALA A 38 -2.88 5.53 4.66
N ARG A 39 -4.05 6.17 4.57
CA ARG A 39 -5.26 5.57 4.04
C ARG A 39 -5.11 5.15 2.57
N ASP A 40 -4.52 5.98 1.72
CA ASP A 40 -4.30 5.59 0.32
C ASP A 40 -3.38 4.37 0.21
N ARG A 41 -2.33 4.27 1.05
CA ARG A 41 -1.49 3.07 1.14
C ARG A 41 -2.28 1.85 1.59
N GLN A 42 -3.14 1.97 2.60
CA GLN A 42 -4.00 0.88 3.05
C GLN A 42 -4.96 0.42 1.95
N ARG A 43 -5.60 1.36 1.23
CA ARG A 43 -6.48 1.02 0.10
C ARG A 43 -5.75 0.23 -0.98
N LYS A 44 -4.54 0.66 -1.35
CA LYS A 44 -3.68 -0.06 -2.31
C LYS A 44 -3.27 -1.43 -1.80
N LEU A 45 -3.02 -1.56 -0.49
CA LEU A 45 -2.69 -2.84 0.13
C LEU A 45 -3.87 -3.82 0.06
N ILE A 46 -5.09 -3.36 0.35
CA ILE A 46 -6.29 -4.21 0.23
C ILE A 46 -6.47 -4.69 -1.22
N ALA A 47 -6.34 -3.80 -2.20
CA ALA A 47 -6.40 -4.20 -3.60
C ALA A 47 -5.35 -5.27 -3.99
N LYS A 48 -4.15 -5.21 -3.39
CA LYS A 48 -3.12 -6.25 -3.57
C LYS A 48 -3.49 -7.56 -2.88
N SER A 49 -4.14 -7.52 -1.72
CA SER A 49 -4.68 -8.71 -1.07
C SER A 49 -5.77 -9.36 -1.91
N ASP A 50 -6.70 -8.59 -2.47
CA ASP A 50 -7.75 -9.09 -3.35
C ASP A 50 -7.16 -9.75 -4.60
N SER A 51 -6.13 -9.13 -5.20
CA SER A 51 -5.40 -9.73 -6.32
C SER A 51 -4.68 -11.03 -5.94
N ALA A 52 -4.08 -11.11 -4.75
CA ALA A 52 -3.46 -12.34 -4.27
C ALA A 52 -4.48 -13.46 -4.06
N LEU A 53 -5.69 -13.14 -3.56
CA LEU A 53 -6.80 -14.08 -3.45
C LEU A 53 -7.24 -14.59 -4.83
N GLN A 54 -7.37 -13.70 -5.81
CA GLN A 54 -7.70 -14.09 -7.19
C GLN A 54 -6.66 -15.05 -7.79
N ARG A 55 -5.37 -14.79 -7.51
CA ARG A 55 -4.28 -15.69 -7.94
C ARG A 55 -4.33 -17.07 -7.27
N ILE A 56 -4.90 -17.17 -6.08
CA ILE A 56 -5.12 -18.47 -5.44
C ILE A 56 -6.22 -19.22 -6.19
N GLU A 57 -7.29 -18.53 -6.59
CA GLU A 57 -8.41 -19.12 -7.34
C GLU A 57 -7.98 -19.61 -8.74
N ASP A 58 -7.14 -18.84 -9.44
CA ASP A 58 -6.64 -19.22 -10.77
C ASP A 58 -5.41 -20.16 -10.74
N GLY A 59 -4.88 -20.45 -9.56
CA GLY A 59 -3.74 -21.36 -9.35
C GLY A 59 -2.36 -20.76 -9.63
N SER A 60 -2.25 -19.47 -9.95
CA SER A 60 -0.98 -18.78 -10.20
C SER A 60 -0.30 -18.28 -8.92
N TYR A 61 -0.95 -18.38 -7.76
CA TYR A 61 -0.37 -17.95 -6.49
C TYR A 61 0.89 -18.74 -6.15
N GLY A 62 1.91 -18.02 -5.67
CA GLY A 62 3.20 -18.60 -5.30
C GLY A 62 4.20 -18.73 -6.44
N PHE A 63 3.88 -18.24 -7.65
CA PHE A 63 4.83 -18.15 -8.77
C PHE A 63 5.20 -16.70 -9.07
N CYS A 64 6.44 -16.48 -9.48
CA CYS A 64 6.98 -15.17 -9.83
C CYS A 64 6.37 -14.67 -11.15
N GLU A 65 5.82 -13.46 -11.17
CA GLU A 65 5.20 -12.88 -12.38
C GLU A 65 6.22 -12.56 -13.49
N ASP A 66 7.50 -12.35 -13.13
CA ASP A 66 8.58 -12.03 -14.09
C ASP A 66 9.21 -13.30 -14.70
N THR A 67 9.46 -14.33 -13.89
CA THR A 67 10.22 -15.53 -14.31
C THR A 67 9.38 -16.80 -14.41
N GLY A 68 8.18 -16.83 -13.82
CA GLY A 68 7.36 -18.03 -13.67
C GLY A 68 7.88 -19.01 -12.61
N GLU A 69 8.99 -18.72 -11.96
CA GLU A 69 9.59 -19.61 -10.96
C GLU A 69 8.86 -19.56 -9.61
N PRO A 70 8.89 -20.65 -8.81
CA PRO A 70 8.29 -20.65 -7.48
C PRO A 70 8.89 -19.57 -6.55
N ILE A 71 8.02 -18.85 -5.85
CA ILE A 71 8.38 -17.94 -4.77
C ILE A 71 8.58 -18.78 -3.50
N SER A 72 9.66 -18.50 -2.75
CA SER A 72 9.95 -19.26 -1.54
C SER A 72 8.83 -19.13 -0.50
N LEU A 73 8.50 -20.25 0.15
CA LEU A 73 7.43 -20.28 1.15
C LEU A 73 7.68 -19.28 2.28
N LYS A 74 8.91 -19.20 2.81
CA LYS A 74 9.31 -18.23 3.84
C LYS A 74 9.01 -16.78 3.44
N ARG A 75 9.13 -16.44 2.14
CA ARG A 75 8.80 -15.10 1.63
C ARG A 75 7.31 -14.87 1.61
N LEU A 76 6.51 -15.85 1.18
CA LEU A 76 5.05 -15.77 1.17
C LEU A 76 4.48 -15.73 2.60
N GLU A 77 5.07 -16.45 3.55
CA GLU A 77 4.71 -16.37 4.97
C GLU A 77 4.99 -14.96 5.54
N ALA A 78 6.13 -14.38 5.20
CA ALA A 78 6.48 -13.02 5.64
C ALA A 78 5.65 -11.94 4.90
N ARG A 79 5.32 -12.16 3.63
CA ARG A 79 4.62 -11.20 2.78
C ARG A 79 3.74 -11.93 1.74
N PRO A 80 2.49 -12.28 2.10
CA PRO A 80 1.59 -13.07 1.24
C PRO A 80 1.22 -12.40 -0.09
N ILE A 81 1.29 -11.07 -0.15
CA ILE A 81 1.01 -10.28 -1.35
C ILE A 81 2.21 -10.20 -2.32
N ALA A 82 3.30 -10.92 -2.07
CA ALA A 82 4.50 -10.85 -2.90
C ALA A 82 4.25 -11.50 -4.27
N THR A 83 4.48 -10.74 -5.34
CA THR A 83 4.27 -11.22 -6.72
C THR A 83 5.54 -11.66 -7.42
N LEU A 84 6.71 -11.28 -6.89
CA LEU A 84 8.03 -11.56 -7.44
C LEU A 84 8.87 -12.40 -6.47
N SER A 85 9.77 -13.21 -7.03
CA SER A 85 10.86 -13.84 -6.28
C SER A 85 11.83 -12.78 -5.73
N VAL A 86 12.70 -13.18 -4.79
CA VAL A 86 13.71 -12.26 -4.22
C VAL A 86 14.63 -11.73 -5.32
N GLU A 87 15.16 -12.61 -6.16
CA GLU A 87 16.07 -12.25 -7.24
C GLU A 87 15.40 -11.34 -8.28
N ALA A 88 14.15 -11.63 -8.67
CA ALA A 88 13.40 -10.77 -9.58
C ALA A 88 13.15 -9.38 -8.99
N GLN A 89 12.80 -9.32 -7.70
CA GLN A 89 12.63 -8.06 -6.98
C GLN A 89 13.93 -7.24 -6.94
N GLU A 90 15.06 -7.87 -6.62
CA GLU A 90 16.37 -7.20 -6.58
C GLU A 90 16.78 -6.65 -7.96
N ARG A 91 16.50 -7.39 -9.05
CA ARG A 91 16.73 -6.90 -10.41
C ARG A 91 15.85 -5.68 -10.72
N HIS A 92 14.58 -5.71 -10.32
CA HIS A 92 13.65 -4.60 -10.53
C HIS A 92 14.12 -3.34 -9.80
N GLU A 93 14.45 -3.46 -8.50
CA GLU A 93 14.93 -2.35 -7.68
C GLU A 93 16.25 -1.77 -8.21
N ARG A 94 17.16 -2.62 -8.70
CA ARG A 94 18.40 -2.15 -9.34
C ARG A 94 18.12 -1.33 -10.61
N ARG A 95 17.18 -1.77 -11.45
CA ARG A 95 16.79 -1.05 -12.68
C ARG A 95 16.11 0.28 -12.37
N GLU A 96 15.21 0.30 -11.39
CA GLU A 96 14.55 1.54 -10.95
C GLU A 96 15.54 2.57 -10.39
N ARG A 97 16.57 2.11 -9.67
CA ARG A 97 17.61 3.00 -9.15
C ARG A 97 18.40 3.66 -10.26
N VAL A 98 18.85 2.90 -11.28
CA VAL A 98 19.58 3.45 -12.42
C VAL A 98 18.77 4.52 -13.14
N TYR A 99 17.47 4.28 -13.37
CA TYR A 99 16.59 5.23 -14.05
C TYR A 99 16.30 6.52 -13.27
N ARG A 100 16.39 6.50 -11.93
CA ARG A 100 16.20 7.71 -11.11
C ARG A 100 17.43 8.62 -11.05
N ASP A 101 18.60 8.05 -11.34
CA ASP A 101 19.88 8.76 -11.27
C ASP A 101 20.30 9.37 -12.64
N ASP A 102 19.52 9.10 -13.71
CA ASP A 102 19.59 9.73 -15.05
C ASP A 102 18.54 10.85 -15.22
#